data_AF-Q978P1-F1
#
_entry.id   AF-Q978P1-F1
#
_cell.length_a   1.000
_cell.length_b   1.000
_cell.length_c   1.000
_cell.angle_alpha   90.00
_cell.angle_beta   90.00
_cell.angle_gamma   90.00
#
_symmetry.space_group_name_H-M   'P 1'
#
loop_
_entity.id
_entity.type
_entity.pdbx_description
1 polymer ?
#
loop_
_entity_poly.entity_id
_entity_poly.type
_entity_poly.pdbx_seq_one_letter_code
_entity_poly.pdbx_strand_id
1 'polypeptide(L)'
;MKVGIIGKQGRLGRVLQAILDENGFDVVENNWDIAFLSVPIGAAISYIEKYDGPFIEVSSVKTPFKKYAGRIVSIHPLFGPASYKDGVHRTVLFIKDISMPEYRDLIAEMFRGYEIVDTTADVHDKEMAKSLALPYAVAIISKNIDTAFRTKSFDTFKGIVRILENENEEVMLDTINKNPYAQYMYDIVKNLGMVIQ
;
A
#
# COMPACT_ATOMS: atom_id res chain seq x y z
N MET A 1 -11.41 -12.81 19.18
CA MET A 1 -11.93 -12.22 17.94
C MET A 1 -11.37 -13.00 16.78
N LYS A 2 -12.22 -13.40 15.83
CA LYS A 2 -11.85 -14.10 14.60
C LYS A 2 -11.58 -13.10 13.50
N VAL A 3 -10.41 -13.19 12.88
CA VAL A 3 -9.97 -12.26 11.84
C VAL A 3 -9.86 -12.98 10.51
N GLY A 4 -10.55 -12.49 9.49
CA GLY A 4 -10.43 -12.95 8.12
C GLY A 4 -9.30 -12.23 7.39
N ILE A 5 -8.64 -12.90 6.44
CA ILE A 5 -7.73 -12.26 5.48
C ILE A 5 -8.13 -12.67 4.08
N ILE A 6 -8.81 -11.78 3.37
CA ILE A 6 -9.11 -11.94 1.95
C ILE A 6 -7.82 -11.62 1.18
N GLY A 7 -7.36 -12.57 0.35
CA GLY A 7 -6.04 -12.49 -0.27
C GLY A 7 -4.89 -13.03 0.60
N LYS A 8 -5.18 -13.90 1.58
CA LYS A 8 -4.20 -14.51 2.51
C LYS A 8 -2.96 -15.11 1.84
N GLN A 9 -3.11 -15.75 0.69
CA GLN A 9 -1.99 -16.37 -0.06
C GLN A 9 -1.07 -15.33 -0.72
N GLY A 10 -1.53 -14.08 -0.82
CA GLY A 10 -0.76 -12.94 -1.28
C GLY A 10 0.42 -12.64 -0.36
N ARG A 11 1.33 -11.81 -0.87
CA ARG A 11 2.55 -11.42 -0.17
C ARG A 11 2.27 -10.67 1.13
N LEU A 12 1.44 -9.62 1.05
CA LEU A 12 1.01 -8.87 2.23
C LEU A 12 0.06 -9.70 3.11
N GLY A 13 -0.82 -10.52 2.53
CA GLY A 13 -1.71 -11.41 3.29
C GLY A 13 -0.97 -12.35 4.24
N ARG A 14 0.15 -12.94 3.80
CA ARG A 14 1.03 -13.77 4.66
C ARG A 14 1.73 -12.97 5.76
N VAL A 15 2.12 -11.72 5.48
CA VAL A 15 2.71 -10.82 6.48
C VAL A 15 1.67 -10.45 7.55
N LEU A 16 0.46 -10.09 7.13
CA LEU A 16 -0.66 -9.79 8.03
C LEU A 16 -0.97 -11.00 8.92
N GLN A 17 -1.02 -12.21 8.34
CA GLN A 17 -1.22 -13.41 9.14
C GLN A 17 -0.13 -13.56 10.20
N ALA A 18 1.15 -13.44 9.83
CA ALA A 18 2.24 -13.59 10.79
C ALA A 18 2.15 -12.58 11.95
N ILE A 19 1.82 -11.31 11.66
CA ILE A 19 1.66 -10.26 12.67
C ILE A 19 0.46 -10.56 13.59
N LEU A 20 -0.67 -10.95 13.01
CA LEU A 20 -1.89 -11.24 13.76
C LEU A 20 -1.72 -12.48 14.66
N ASP A 21 -1.08 -13.52 14.14
CA ASP A 21 -0.75 -14.74 14.91
C ASP A 21 0.20 -14.40 16.08
N GLU A 22 1.25 -13.60 15.84
CA GLU A 22 2.18 -13.13 16.88
C GLU A 22 1.47 -12.29 17.95
N ASN A 23 0.45 -11.53 17.57
CA ASN A 23 -0.34 -10.72 18.48
C ASN A 23 -1.53 -11.45 19.12
N GLY A 24 -1.72 -12.74 18.84
CA GLY A 24 -2.70 -13.59 19.50
C GLY A 24 -4.12 -13.50 18.91
N PHE A 25 -4.26 -13.04 17.66
CA PHE A 25 -5.54 -13.04 16.95
C PHE A 25 -5.78 -14.37 16.23
N ASP A 26 -7.04 -14.83 16.24
CA ASP A 26 -7.44 -16.09 15.59
C ASP A 26 -7.73 -15.84 14.10
N VAL A 27 -6.74 -16.12 13.23
CA VAL A 27 -6.87 -15.93 11.78
C VAL A 27 -7.60 -17.11 11.14
N VAL A 28 -8.84 -16.90 10.73
CA VAL A 28 -9.74 -17.93 10.18
C VAL A 28 -10.08 -17.67 8.72
N GLU A 29 -10.40 -18.74 7.97
CA GLU A 29 -10.82 -18.60 6.56
C GLU A 29 -12.28 -18.16 6.42
N ASN A 30 -13.15 -18.62 7.32
CA ASN A 30 -14.60 -18.39 7.28
C ASN A 30 -15.12 -18.02 8.68
N ASN A 31 -16.33 -17.43 8.74
CA ASN A 31 -16.99 -17.02 9.98
C ASN A 31 -16.11 -16.10 10.85
N TRP A 32 -15.54 -15.08 10.21
CA TRP A 32 -14.76 -14.03 10.86
C TRP A 32 -15.65 -12.90 11.38
N ASP A 33 -15.17 -12.18 12.40
CA ASP A 33 -15.83 -11.00 12.96
C ASP A 33 -15.47 -9.72 12.16
N ILE A 34 -14.25 -9.69 11.60
CA ILE A 34 -13.68 -8.60 10.80
C ILE A 34 -12.70 -9.18 9.77
N ALA A 35 -12.59 -8.57 8.59
CA ALA A 35 -11.69 -9.08 7.55
C ALA A 35 -10.78 -8.01 6.93
N PHE A 36 -9.51 -8.36 6.77
CA PHE A 36 -8.56 -7.61 5.97
C PHE A 36 -8.77 -7.88 4.47
N LEU A 37 -8.78 -6.83 3.66
CA LEU A 37 -8.81 -6.90 2.20
C LEU A 37 -7.39 -6.73 1.64
N SER A 38 -6.61 -7.81 1.64
CA SER A 38 -5.24 -7.86 1.11
C SER A 38 -5.22 -8.28 -0.36
N VAL A 39 -5.96 -7.53 -1.17
CA VAL A 39 -6.17 -7.77 -2.61
C VAL A 39 -6.00 -6.46 -3.39
N PRO A 40 -5.83 -6.49 -4.73
CA PRO A 40 -5.79 -5.27 -5.55
C PRO A 40 -7.03 -4.38 -5.33
N ILE A 41 -6.88 -3.07 -5.57
CA ILE A 41 -7.90 -2.06 -5.23
C ILE A 41 -9.26 -2.39 -5.85
N GLY A 42 -9.27 -2.84 -7.11
CA GLY A 42 -10.52 -3.20 -7.81
C GLY A 42 -11.26 -4.37 -7.15
N ALA A 43 -10.51 -5.38 -6.69
CA ALA A 43 -11.07 -6.51 -5.96
C ALA A 43 -11.57 -6.08 -4.58
N ALA A 44 -10.81 -5.26 -3.84
CA ALA A 44 -11.22 -4.74 -2.52
C ALA A 44 -12.54 -3.96 -2.62
N ILE A 45 -12.64 -3.05 -3.59
CA ILE A 45 -13.87 -2.30 -3.90
C ILE A 45 -15.03 -3.26 -4.18
N SER A 46 -14.81 -4.28 -5.01
CA SER A 46 -15.84 -5.27 -5.35
C SER A 46 -16.34 -6.05 -4.13
N TYR A 47 -15.47 -6.35 -3.17
CA TYR A 47 -15.87 -6.99 -1.91
C TYR A 47 -16.73 -6.06 -1.05
N ILE A 48 -16.32 -4.79 -0.90
CA ILE A 48 -17.05 -3.77 -0.11
C ILE A 48 -18.44 -3.49 -0.70
N GLU A 49 -18.58 -3.54 -2.03
CA GLU A 49 -19.87 -3.30 -2.69
C GLU A 49 -20.82 -4.52 -2.62
N LYS A 50 -20.26 -5.74 -2.59
CA LYS A 50 -21.04 -6.98 -2.67
C LYS A 50 -21.46 -7.55 -1.31
N TYR A 51 -20.68 -7.29 -0.27
CA TYR A 51 -20.89 -7.91 1.04
C TYR A 51 -20.93 -6.84 2.14
N ASP A 52 -21.67 -7.14 3.20
CA ASP A 52 -21.64 -6.36 4.44
C ASP A 52 -20.59 -6.91 5.39
N GLY A 53 -19.87 -6.04 6.07
CA GLY A 53 -18.99 -6.41 7.16
C GLY A 53 -18.10 -5.25 7.58
N PRO A 54 -17.51 -5.26 8.78
CA PRO A 54 -16.36 -4.42 9.00
C PRO A 54 -15.21 -4.99 8.15
N PHE A 55 -14.82 -4.24 7.13
CA PHE A 55 -13.64 -4.53 6.31
C PHE A 55 -12.50 -3.60 6.69
N ILE A 56 -11.28 -4.14 6.72
CA ILE A 56 -10.04 -3.38 6.82
C ILE A 56 -9.35 -3.41 5.45
N GLU A 57 -9.41 -2.32 4.70
CA GLU A 57 -8.67 -2.21 3.44
C GLU A 57 -7.24 -1.69 3.69
N VAL A 58 -6.26 -2.27 3.00
CA VAL A 58 -4.82 -2.06 3.23
C VAL A 58 -4.08 -1.54 2.00
N SER A 59 -4.80 -0.98 1.03
CA SER A 59 -4.28 -0.63 -0.30
C SER A 59 -3.17 0.44 -0.23
N SER A 60 -2.35 0.64 -1.26
CA SER A 60 -1.33 1.72 -1.23
C SER A 60 -1.87 3.10 -1.63
N VAL A 61 -3.16 3.20 -1.99
CA VAL A 61 -3.86 4.44 -2.36
C VAL A 61 -5.22 4.49 -1.66
N LYS A 62 -5.61 5.66 -1.14
CA LYS A 62 -6.79 5.80 -0.27
C LYS A 62 -7.96 6.53 -0.89
N THR A 63 -7.71 7.45 -1.81
CA THR A 63 -8.76 8.24 -2.47
C THR A 63 -9.91 7.40 -3.04
N PRO A 64 -9.69 6.24 -3.71
CA PRO A 64 -10.78 5.40 -4.21
C PRO A 64 -11.76 4.91 -3.14
N PHE A 65 -11.33 4.84 -1.88
CA PHE A 65 -12.12 4.32 -0.77
C PHE A 65 -12.90 5.40 -0.01
N LYS A 66 -12.69 6.69 -0.32
CA LYS A 66 -13.41 7.80 0.34
C LYS A 66 -14.94 7.69 0.23
N LYS A 67 -15.46 7.08 -0.85
CA LYS A 67 -16.90 6.83 -1.02
C LYS A 67 -17.49 5.83 0.00
N TYR A 68 -16.64 5.14 0.78
CA TYR A 68 -17.02 4.20 1.83
C TYR A 68 -16.72 4.73 3.23
N ALA A 69 -16.47 6.03 3.39
CA ALA A 69 -16.17 6.62 4.67
C ALA A 69 -17.23 6.26 5.73
N GLY A 70 -16.78 5.83 6.90
CA GLY A 70 -17.63 5.40 8.01
C GLY A 70 -18.26 4.01 7.83
N ARG A 71 -17.93 3.26 6.77
CA ARG A 71 -18.39 1.87 6.55
C ARG A 71 -17.27 0.84 6.65
N ILE A 72 -16.03 1.28 6.54
CA ILE A 72 -14.84 0.43 6.54
C ILE A 72 -13.79 1.02 7.47
N VAL A 73 -12.72 0.27 7.68
CA VAL A 73 -11.45 0.74 8.24
C VAL A 73 -10.44 0.78 7.10
N SER A 74 -9.70 1.88 7.00
CA SER A 74 -8.73 2.11 5.94
C SER A 74 -7.38 2.37 6.58
N ILE A 75 -6.41 1.52 6.26
CA ILE A 75 -5.05 1.63 6.78
C ILE A 75 -4.00 1.50 5.67
N HIS A 76 -2.76 1.87 5.96
CA HIS A 76 -1.61 1.53 5.13
C HIS A 76 -0.47 1.06 6.00
N PRO A 77 -0.17 -0.25 6.02
CA PRO A 77 1.09 -0.73 6.55
C PRO A 77 2.23 -0.22 5.66
N LEU A 78 3.12 0.64 6.18
CA LEU A 78 4.29 1.15 5.42
C LEU A 78 5.44 0.15 5.39
N PHE A 79 5.09 -1.13 5.28
CA PHE A 79 6.00 -2.25 5.26
C PHE A 79 5.41 -3.36 4.40
N GLY A 80 6.30 -4.19 3.86
CA GLY A 80 5.95 -5.37 3.09
C GLY A 80 6.76 -6.58 3.52
N PRO A 81 6.69 -7.69 2.77
CA PRO A 81 7.47 -8.90 3.07
C PRO A 81 8.98 -8.66 3.16
N ALA A 82 9.48 -7.65 2.46
CA ALA A 82 10.90 -7.29 2.46
C ALA A 82 11.35 -6.55 3.73
N SER A 83 10.43 -5.87 4.44
CA SER A 83 10.77 -4.98 5.55
C SER A 83 10.09 -5.31 6.88
N TYR A 84 9.04 -6.12 6.91
CA TYR A 84 8.28 -6.35 8.16
C TYR A 84 9.10 -6.97 9.31
N LYS A 85 10.24 -7.62 8.99
CA LYS A 85 11.16 -8.25 9.94
C LYS A 85 12.44 -7.46 10.24
N ASP A 86 12.64 -6.30 9.61
CA ASP A 86 13.89 -5.54 9.80
C ASP A 86 13.96 -4.78 11.13
N GLY A 87 12.83 -4.68 11.84
CA GLY A 87 12.74 -3.99 13.14
C GLY A 87 12.74 -2.46 13.04
N VAL A 88 12.82 -1.89 11.84
CA VAL A 88 12.90 -0.45 11.57
C VAL A 88 11.59 0.05 10.98
N HIS A 89 11.05 -0.61 9.95
CA HIS A 89 9.84 -0.15 9.26
C HIS A 89 8.59 -0.69 9.96
N ARG A 90 8.17 0.03 11.01
CA ARG A 90 7.07 -0.37 11.90
C ARG A 90 5.97 0.68 12.04
N THR A 91 5.51 1.23 10.91
CA THR A 91 4.43 2.23 10.91
C THR A 91 3.20 1.71 10.17
N VAL A 92 2.02 1.88 10.76
CA VAL A 92 0.73 1.68 10.11
C VAL A 92 0.00 3.03 10.11
N LEU A 93 -0.35 3.51 8.92
CA LEU A 93 -1.14 4.72 8.79
C LEU A 93 -2.62 4.37 8.98
N PHE A 94 -3.31 5.07 9.87
CA PHE A 94 -4.75 4.99 10.06
C PHE A 94 -5.42 6.17 9.36
N ILE A 95 -6.34 5.91 8.43
CA ILE A 95 -6.95 6.95 7.60
C ILE A 95 -8.25 7.43 8.25
N LYS A 96 -8.16 8.54 9.00
CA LYS A 96 -9.22 8.98 9.91
C LYS A 96 -10.47 9.55 9.22
N ASP A 97 -10.36 9.99 7.97
CA ASP A 97 -11.48 10.51 7.17
C ASP A 97 -12.17 9.45 6.31
N ILE A 98 -11.73 8.19 6.40
CA ILE A 98 -12.39 7.02 5.80
C ILE A 98 -12.82 6.04 6.89
N SER A 99 -11.94 5.80 7.87
CA SER A 99 -12.12 4.76 8.87
C SER A 99 -13.23 5.08 9.88
N MET A 100 -13.92 4.04 10.32
CA MET A 100 -14.73 4.07 11.54
C MET A 100 -13.82 4.33 12.77
N PRO A 101 -13.96 5.46 13.50
CA PRO A 101 -13.02 5.85 14.56
C PRO A 101 -12.88 4.85 15.70
N GLU A 102 -13.95 4.12 16.02
CA GLU A 102 -14.00 3.11 17.09
C GLU A 102 -13.07 1.91 16.85
N TYR A 103 -12.60 1.71 15.62
CA TYR A 103 -11.66 0.64 15.27
C TYR A 103 -10.19 1.02 15.45
N ARG A 104 -9.88 2.30 15.75
CA ARG A 104 -8.49 2.76 15.88
C ARG A 104 -7.70 1.97 16.94
N ASP A 105 -8.29 1.77 18.11
CA ASP A 105 -7.64 1.04 19.21
C ASP A 105 -7.52 -0.46 18.89
N LEU A 106 -8.49 -1.03 18.18
CA LEU A 106 -8.40 -2.40 17.68
C LEU A 106 -7.24 -2.56 16.69
N ILE A 107 -7.05 -1.60 15.77
CA ILE A 107 -5.89 -1.59 14.87
C ILE A 107 -4.57 -1.50 15.66
N ALA A 108 -4.51 -0.66 16.71
CA ALA A 108 -3.34 -0.59 17.57
C ALA A 108 -3.06 -1.91 18.31
N GLU A 109 -4.10 -2.64 18.72
CA GLU A 109 -3.97 -3.97 19.33
C GLU A 109 -3.51 -5.03 18.31
N MET A 110 -4.10 -5.06 17.12
CA MET A 110 -3.74 -5.97 16.02
C MET A 110 -2.29 -5.80 15.57
N PHE A 111 -1.80 -4.57 15.58
CA PHE A 111 -0.42 -4.22 15.22
C PHE A 111 0.38 -3.79 16.46
N ARG A 112 0.17 -4.42 17.62
CA ARG A 112 0.96 -4.14 18.82
C ARG A 112 2.46 -4.26 18.51
N GLY A 113 3.21 -3.24 18.93
CA GLY A 113 4.64 -3.10 18.61
C GLY A 113 4.94 -2.34 17.31
N TYR A 114 3.91 -1.83 16.63
CA TYR A 114 3.99 -0.87 15.53
C TYR A 114 3.45 0.50 15.97
N GLU A 115 3.94 1.55 15.34
CA GLU A 115 3.42 2.91 15.48
C GLU A 115 2.17 3.10 14.62
N ILE A 116 1.07 3.52 15.25
CA ILE A 116 -0.16 3.89 14.54
C ILE A 116 -0.20 5.40 14.38
N VAL A 117 -0.14 5.87 13.14
CA VAL A 117 -0.13 7.29 12.79
C VAL A 117 -1.41 7.67 12.09
N ASP A 118 -2.12 8.66 12.64
CA ASP A 118 -3.37 9.13 12.06
C ASP A 118 -3.11 10.14 10.94
N THR A 119 -3.72 9.92 9.77
CA THR A 119 -3.65 10.84 8.64
C THR A 119 -4.97 10.88 7.89
N THR A 120 -5.11 11.78 6.91
CA THR A 120 -6.25 11.80 5.98
C THR A 120 -5.87 11.13 4.67
N ALA A 121 -6.87 10.68 3.90
CA ALA A 121 -6.65 10.08 2.58
C ALA A 121 -5.90 11.02 1.64
N ASP A 122 -6.20 12.31 1.74
CA ASP A 122 -5.57 13.37 0.95
C ASP A 122 -4.07 13.53 1.25
N VAL A 123 -3.73 13.70 2.52
CA VAL A 123 -2.34 13.83 2.98
C VAL A 123 -1.57 12.55 2.69
N HIS A 124 -2.18 11.39 2.96
CA HIS A 124 -1.63 10.08 2.65
C HIS A 124 -1.26 9.97 1.17
N ASP A 125 -2.22 10.15 0.26
CA ASP A 125 -1.99 9.93 -1.17
C ASP A 125 -0.97 10.93 -1.73
N LYS A 126 -0.97 12.17 -1.24
CA LYS A 126 0.04 13.18 -1.61
C LYS A 126 1.46 12.76 -1.23
N GLU A 127 1.65 12.18 -0.04
CA GLU A 127 2.96 11.69 0.40
C GLU A 127 3.34 10.36 -0.25
N MET A 128 2.38 9.46 -0.51
CA MET A 128 2.63 8.21 -1.24
C MET A 128 2.94 8.45 -2.71
N ALA A 129 2.47 9.55 -3.29
CA ALA A 129 2.86 9.93 -4.64
C ALA A 129 4.38 10.17 -4.70
N LYS A 130 4.95 10.84 -3.68
CA LYS A 130 6.38 11.13 -3.54
C LYS A 130 7.22 9.92 -3.16
N SER A 131 6.76 9.15 -2.19
CA SER A 131 7.54 8.09 -1.56
C SER A 131 7.39 6.72 -2.24
N LEU A 132 6.32 6.50 -3.00
CA LEU A 132 6.07 5.23 -3.71
C LEU A 132 5.89 5.44 -5.21
N ALA A 133 4.90 6.22 -5.65
CA ALA A 133 4.53 6.29 -7.07
C ALA A 133 5.70 6.78 -7.95
N LEU A 134 6.39 7.85 -7.55
CA LEU A 134 7.55 8.36 -8.30
C LEU A 134 8.75 7.42 -8.31
N PRO A 135 9.21 6.87 -7.17
CA PRO A 135 10.23 5.83 -7.17
C PRO A 135 9.89 4.66 -8.10
N TYR A 136 8.64 4.19 -8.12
CA TYR A 136 8.21 3.15 -9.06
C TYR A 136 8.26 3.61 -10.51
N ALA A 137 7.74 4.79 -10.83
CA ALA A 137 7.76 5.32 -12.20
C ALA A 137 9.20 5.47 -12.73
N VAL A 138 10.11 6.03 -11.91
CA VAL A 138 11.53 6.13 -12.26
C VAL A 138 12.13 4.74 -12.47
N ALA A 139 11.89 3.80 -11.56
CA ALA A 139 12.43 2.44 -11.69
C ALA A 139 11.92 1.71 -12.95
N ILE A 140 10.65 1.90 -13.33
CA ILE A 140 10.07 1.35 -14.58
C ILE A 140 10.77 1.95 -15.81
N ILE A 141 10.95 3.27 -15.84
CA ILE A 141 11.68 3.93 -16.94
C ILE A 141 13.12 3.40 -16.99
N SER A 142 13.83 3.39 -15.85
CA SER A 142 15.20 2.90 -15.73
C SER A 142 15.36 1.45 -16.16
N LYS A 143 14.36 0.60 -15.94
CA LYS A 143 14.36 -0.81 -16.38
C LYS A 143 14.50 -0.92 -17.90
N ASN A 144 13.87 -0.02 -18.65
CA ASN A 144 13.83 -0.04 -20.11
C ASN A 144 15.00 0.70 -20.80
N ILE A 145 15.89 1.33 -20.04
CA ILE A 145 17.09 1.98 -20.57
C ILE A 145 18.26 0.97 -20.56
N ASP A 146 18.85 0.76 -21.73
CA ASP A 146 20.06 -0.05 -21.91
C ASP A 146 21.03 0.64 -22.88
N THR A 147 22.33 0.34 -22.75
CA THR A 147 23.38 0.94 -23.59
C THR A 147 24.64 0.07 -23.63
N ALA A 148 25.31 0.06 -24.79
CA ALA A 148 26.61 -0.58 -24.95
C ALA A 148 27.74 0.16 -24.21
N PHE A 149 27.62 1.48 -24.04
CA PHE A 149 28.63 2.31 -23.39
C PHE A 149 28.22 2.63 -21.96
N ARG A 150 28.72 1.84 -21.02
CA ARG A 150 28.41 1.97 -19.59
C ARG A 150 29.40 2.89 -18.89
N THR A 151 28.86 3.72 -18.01
CA THR A 151 29.64 4.53 -17.06
C THR A 151 29.32 4.07 -15.64
N LYS A 152 30.18 4.41 -14.67
CA LYS A 152 29.88 4.17 -13.25
C LYS A 152 28.54 4.79 -12.85
N SER A 153 28.24 5.99 -13.35
CA SER A 153 26.97 6.67 -13.10
C SER A 153 25.77 5.90 -13.65
N PHE A 154 25.90 5.30 -14.85
CA PHE A 154 24.88 4.45 -15.43
C PHE A 154 24.65 3.19 -14.57
N ASP A 155 25.71 2.56 -14.07
CA ASP A 155 25.60 1.38 -13.22
C ASP A 155 24.91 1.69 -11.88
N THR A 156 25.23 2.84 -11.28
CA THR A 156 24.53 3.34 -10.09
C THR A 156 23.05 3.60 -10.38
N PHE A 157 22.74 4.24 -11.51
CA PHE A 157 21.37 4.51 -11.93
C PHE A 157 20.55 3.22 -12.13
N LYS A 158 21.13 2.18 -12.74
CA LYS A 158 20.47 0.87 -12.88
C LYS A 158 20.17 0.21 -11.54
N GLY A 159 20.86 0.59 -10.47
CA GLY A 159 20.56 0.15 -9.10
C GLY A 159 19.14 0.47 -8.65
N ILE A 160 18.51 1.52 -9.17
CA ILE A 160 17.12 1.91 -8.84
C ILE A 160 16.12 0.84 -9.29
N VAL A 161 16.44 0.02 -10.30
CA VAL A 161 15.56 -1.06 -10.78
C VAL A 161 15.28 -2.09 -9.69
N ARG A 162 16.14 -2.20 -8.66
CA ARG A 162 15.94 -3.08 -7.51
C ARG A 162 14.67 -2.76 -6.72
N ILE A 163 14.13 -1.54 -6.82
CA ILE A 163 12.83 -1.18 -6.22
C ILE A 163 11.70 -2.07 -6.78
N LEU A 164 11.82 -2.54 -8.02
CA LEU A 164 10.83 -3.42 -8.65
C LEU A 164 11.02 -4.90 -8.28
N GLU A 165 12.15 -5.25 -7.67
CA GLU A 165 12.44 -6.63 -7.32
C GLU A 165 11.47 -7.10 -6.25
N ASN A 166 10.74 -8.17 -6.56
CA ASN A 166 9.68 -8.65 -5.70
C ASN A 166 8.65 -7.54 -5.45
N GLU A 167 8.22 -6.76 -6.45
CA GLU A 167 6.98 -6.00 -6.33
C GLU A 167 5.85 -6.67 -7.11
N ASN A 168 4.61 -6.50 -6.64
CA ASN A 168 3.46 -6.95 -7.42
C ASN A 168 3.14 -5.87 -8.46
N GLU A 169 3.21 -6.24 -9.75
CA GLU A 169 3.04 -5.29 -10.86
C GLU A 169 1.67 -4.59 -10.83
N GLU A 170 0.60 -5.31 -10.53
CA GLU A 170 -0.75 -4.74 -10.45
C GLU A 170 -0.86 -3.72 -9.30
N VAL A 171 -0.33 -4.04 -8.11
CA VAL A 171 -0.31 -3.12 -6.96
C VAL A 171 0.53 -1.88 -7.25
N MET A 172 1.68 -2.06 -7.90
CA MET A 172 2.55 -0.96 -8.32
C MET A 172 1.85 -0.04 -9.33
N LEU A 173 1.26 -0.62 -10.37
CA LEU A 173 0.52 0.13 -11.39
C LEU A 173 -0.71 0.82 -10.80
N ASP A 174 -1.42 0.18 -9.87
CA ASP A 174 -2.50 0.81 -9.11
C ASP A 174 -2.00 2.00 -8.29
N THR A 175 -0.84 1.86 -7.65
CA THR A 175 -0.21 2.95 -6.86
C THR A 175 0.11 4.17 -7.71
N ILE A 176 0.54 3.95 -8.96
CA ILE A 176 0.82 5.02 -9.92
C ILE A 176 -0.49 5.59 -10.49
N ASN A 177 -1.35 4.73 -11.05
CA ASN A 177 -2.47 5.16 -11.89
C ASN A 177 -3.68 5.66 -11.09
N LYS A 178 -3.88 5.16 -9.86
CA LYS A 178 -5.05 5.51 -9.04
C LYS A 178 -4.78 6.62 -8.04
N ASN A 179 -3.51 7.00 -7.85
CA ASN A 179 -3.16 8.10 -6.97
C ASN A 179 -3.42 9.45 -7.68
N PRO A 180 -4.34 10.30 -7.18
CA PRO A 180 -4.70 11.55 -7.86
C PRO A 180 -3.54 12.56 -7.91
N TYR A 181 -2.55 12.40 -7.04
CA TYR A 181 -1.37 13.25 -6.99
C TYR A 181 -0.28 12.78 -7.95
N ALA A 182 -0.34 11.56 -8.50
CA ALA A 182 0.64 11.06 -9.45
C ALA A 182 0.92 11.99 -10.64
N GLN A 183 -0.01 12.89 -10.97
CA GLN A 183 0.16 13.93 -11.97
C GLN A 183 1.42 14.79 -11.76
N TYR A 184 1.83 15.03 -10.52
CA TYR A 184 3.04 15.83 -10.24
C TYR A 184 4.31 15.20 -10.87
N MET A 185 4.31 13.88 -11.10
CA MET A 185 5.42 13.21 -11.82
C MET A 185 5.55 13.70 -13.26
N TYR A 186 4.42 13.87 -13.95
CA TYR A 186 4.39 14.46 -15.29
C TYR A 186 4.87 15.91 -15.25
N ASP A 187 4.50 16.66 -14.21
CA ASP A 187 4.96 18.05 -14.05
C ASP A 187 6.48 18.12 -13.88
N ILE A 188 7.10 17.20 -13.14
CA ILE A 188 8.57 17.12 -13.05
C ILE A 188 9.18 16.90 -14.42
N VAL A 189 8.69 15.91 -15.18
CA VAL A 189 9.21 15.62 -16.54
C VAL A 189 9.02 16.82 -17.47
N LYS A 190 7.84 17.44 -17.45
CA LYS A 190 7.52 18.62 -18.26
C LYS A 190 8.40 19.81 -17.91
N ASN A 191 8.62 20.07 -16.63
CA ASN A 191 9.46 21.18 -16.15
C ASN A 191 10.94 21.00 -16.47
N LEU A 192 11.40 19.76 -16.70
CA LEU A 192 12.75 19.47 -17.21
C LEU A 192 12.92 19.81 -18.71
N GLY A 193 11.90 20.38 -19.37
CA GLY A 193 11.93 20.69 -20.80
C GLY A 193 11.84 19.44 -21.67
N MET A 194 11.57 18.27 -21.08
CA MET A 194 11.28 17.05 -21.82
C MET A 194 9.85 17.13 -22.34
N VAL A 195 9.67 17.84 -23.46
CA VAL A 195 8.42 17.80 -24.20
C VAL A 195 8.31 16.40 -24.81
N ILE A 196 7.48 15.56 -24.20
CA ILE A 196 7.01 14.34 -24.87
C ILE A 196 5.99 14.84 -25.90
N GLN A 197 6.41 14.89 -27.17
CA GLN A 197 5.50 15.05 -28.31
C GLN A 197 4.74 13.75 -28.55
#